data_AF-A0A388KFD3-F1
#
_entry.id   AF-A0A388KFD3-F1
#
_cell.length_a   1.000
_cell.length_b   1.000
_cell.length_c   1.000
_cell.angle_alpha   90.00
_cell.angle_beta   90.00
_cell.angle_gamma   90.00
#
_symmetry.space_group_name_H-M   'P 1'
#
loop_
_entity.id
_entity.type
_entity.pdbx_description
1 polymer ?
#
loop_
_entity_poly.entity_id
_entity_poly.type
_entity_poly.pdbx_seq_one_letter_code
_entity_poly.pdbx_strand_id
1 'polypeptide(L)'
;MQPSAPSGVGDDETREFCEYVREKMKRKKLEEERSEREEVERRRREEENRKEQERLREAEAREARLEARLVKLLSQHNKAGIQWSTSGTKRKSPRTKARVLREITSYREESEDDSEEVREEAGRLVAAIEKRKGKKRITEDEGRIPKVRSVRKGMREDPVRIEEEEEEVRTPPRDVKDEDDQGILDFVIELHRHLSEKKVPELRKLCNREGIEWSKRDTAIGELVKCKAKLAYGGFAEKGNVAHLFEN
;
A
#
# COMPACT_ATOMS: atom_id res chain seq x y z
N MET A 1 -56.23 86.48 -36.27
CA MET A 1 -56.32 85.26 -35.44
C MET A 1 -55.71 84.12 -36.24
N GLN A 2 -54.64 83.50 -35.76
CA GLN A 2 -54.07 82.27 -36.30
C GLN A 2 -54.10 81.22 -35.19
N PRO A 3 -54.54 79.97 -35.46
CA PRO A 3 -54.48 78.91 -34.47
C PRO A 3 -53.10 78.24 -34.50
N SER A 4 -52.48 78.14 -33.32
CA SER A 4 -51.29 77.34 -33.06
C SER A 4 -51.67 75.85 -32.94
N ALA A 5 -51.05 75.00 -33.75
CA ALA A 5 -51.16 73.55 -33.62
C ALA A 5 -50.31 73.05 -32.43
N PRO A 6 -50.79 72.08 -31.63
CA PRO A 6 -49.97 71.38 -30.66
C PRO A 6 -49.40 70.11 -31.31
N SER A 7 -48.18 70.18 -31.84
CA SER A 7 -47.43 69.02 -32.33
C SER A 7 -46.14 68.91 -31.52
N GLY A 8 -46.10 67.98 -30.56
CA GLY A 8 -44.89 67.74 -29.77
C GLY A 8 -44.96 66.62 -28.73
N VAL A 9 -46.15 66.14 -28.36
CA VAL A 9 -46.29 65.12 -27.28
C VAL A 9 -46.24 63.68 -27.80
N GLY A 10 -46.63 63.43 -29.05
CA GLY A 10 -46.65 62.07 -29.62
C GLY A 10 -45.28 61.52 -30.09
N ASP A 11 -44.29 62.39 -30.31
CA ASP A 11 -42.97 62.01 -30.83
C ASP A 11 -42.03 61.48 -29.75
N ASP A 12 -42.19 61.91 -28.49
CA ASP A 12 -41.38 61.40 -27.37
C ASP A 12 -41.84 60.00 -26.95
N GLU A 13 -43.16 59.76 -26.85
CA GLU A 13 -43.70 58.43 -26.54
C GLU A 13 -43.35 57.39 -27.61
N THR A 14 -43.36 57.77 -28.89
CA THR A 14 -42.94 56.88 -29.99
C THR A 14 -41.43 56.66 -30.03
N ARG A 15 -40.63 57.64 -29.61
CA ARG A 15 -39.18 57.50 -29.46
C ARG A 15 -38.83 56.53 -28.32
N GLU A 16 -39.44 56.71 -27.15
CA GLU A 16 -39.28 55.82 -26.00
C GLU A 16 -39.67 54.37 -26.35
N PHE A 17 -40.77 54.20 -27.10
CA PHE A 17 -41.18 52.87 -27.58
C PHE A 17 -40.15 52.26 -28.55
N CYS A 18 -39.59 53.05 -29.47
CA CYS A 18 -38.56 52.57 -30.39
C CYS A 18 -37.25 52.20 -29.67
N GLU A 19 -36.88 52.94 -28.62
CA GLU A 19 -35.73 52.63 -27.77
C GLU A 19 -35.96 51.35 -26.95
N TYR A 20 -37.14 51.19 -26.36
CA TYR A 20 -37.53 49.98 -25.64
C TYR A 20 -37.47 48.74 -26.55
N VAL A 21 -37.97 48.82 -27.78
CA VAL A 21 -37.90 47.71 -28.75
C VAL A 21 -36.45 47.37 -29.10
N ARG A 22 -35.60 48.38 -29.30
CA ARG A 22 -34.17 48.19 -29.60
C ARG A 22 -33.44 47.55 -28.43
N GLU A 23 -33.73 47.97 -27.20
CA GLU A 23 -33.15 47.41 -25.98
C GLU A 23 -33.61 45.97 -25.75
N LYS A 24 -34.90 45.67 -25.95
CA LYS A 24 -35.45 44.31 -25.85
C LYS A 24 -34.79 43.36 -26.84
N MET A 25 -34.51 43.81 -28.06
CA MET A 25 -33.80 43.01 -29.07
C MET A 25 -32.34 42.73 -28.68
N LYS A 26 -31.63 43.73 -28.13
CA LYS A 26 -30.26 43.54 -27.62
C LYS A 26 -30.23 42.57 -26.44
N ARG A 27 -31.17 42.72 -25.50
CA ARG A 27 -31.30 41.84 -24.33
C ARG A 27 -31.58 40.40 -24.74
N LYS A 28 -32.53 40.19 -25.66
CA LYS A 28 -32.85 38.86 -26.18
C LYS A 28 -31.65 38.21 -26.86
N LYS A 29 -30.88 38.98 -27.64
CA LYS A 29 -29.68 38.48 -28.33
C LYS A 29 -28.58 38.06 -27.35
N LEU A 30 -28.37 38.81 -26.26
CA LEU A 30 -27.39 38.48 -25.22
C LEU A 30 -27.81 37.24 -24.40
N GLU A 31 -29.11 37.13 -24.11
CA GLU A 31 -29.68 35.99 -23.36
C GLU A 31 -29.59 34.70 -24.16
N GLU A 32 -29.86 34.75 -25.47
CA GLU A 32 -29.71 33.62 -26.38
C GLU A 32 -28.24 33.17 -26.51
N GLU A 33 -27.30 34.11 -26.65
CA GLU A 33 -25.86 33.79 -26.68
C GLU A 33 -25.37 33.18 -25.35
N ARG A 34 -25.87 33.68 -24.22
CA ARG A 34 -25.56 33.12 -22.90
C ARG A 34 -26.13 31.71 -22.73
N SER A 35 -27.37 31.49 -23.16
CA SER A 35 -28.02 30.17 -23.13
C SER A 35 -27.30 29.16 -24.02
N GLU A 36 -26.82 29.56 -25.20
CA GLU A 36 -26.08 28.69 -26.12
C GLU A 36 -24.73 28.26 -25.52
N ARG A 37 -24.01 29.19 -24.86
CA ARG A 37 -22.76 28.87 -24.15
C ARG A 37 -22.99 27.88 -23.01
N GLU A 38 -24.05 28.05 -22.23
CA GLU A 38 -24.40 27.16 -21.13
C GLU A 38 -24.78 25.74 -21.63
N GLU A 39 -25.48 25.63 -22.75
CA GLU A 39 -25.82 24.31 -23.32
C GLU A 39 -24.59 23.58 -23.88
N VAL A 40 -23.67 24.30 -24.53
CA VAL A 40 -22.40 23.73 -25.01
C VAL A 40 -21.55 23.26 -23.83
N GLU A 41 -21.46 24.04 -22.76
CA GLU A 41 -20.72 23.65 -21.56
C GLU A 41 -21.36 22.44 -20.87
N ARG A 42 -22.70 22.39 -20.80
CA ARG A 42 -23.43 21.24 -20.25
C ARG A 42 -23.16 19.98 -21.06
N ARG A 43 -23.24 20.05 -22.40
CA ARG A 43 -22.92 18.91 -23.28
C ARG A 43 -21.48 18.43 -23.11
N ARG A 44 -20.53 19.36 -22.96
CA ARG A 44 -19.13 19.00 -22.71
C ARG A 44 -18.96 18.24 -21.39
N ARG A 45 -19.59 18.72 -20.31
CA ARG A 45 -19.55 18.04 -19.00
C ARG A 45 -20.18 16.65 -19.05
N GLU A 46 -21.30 16.51 -19.76
CA GLU A 46 -21.96 15.20 -19.95
C GLU A 46 -21.06 14.21 -20.72
N GLU A 47 -20.36 14.68 -21.77
CA GLU A 47 -19.42 13.85 -22.52
C GLU A 47 -18.18 13.46 -21.71
N GLU A 48 -17.62 14.39 -20.94
CA GLU A 48 -16.50 14.11 -20.03
C GLU A 48 -16.91 13.09 -18.96
N ASN A 49 -18.09 13.24 -18.34
CA ASN A 49 -18.61 12.29 -17.36
C ASN A 49 -18.83 10.90 -17.99
N ARG A 50 -19.38 10.82 -19.21
CA ARG A 50 -19.53 9.55 -19.93
C ARG A 50 -18.18 8.86 -20.15
N LYS A 51 -17.15 9.63 -20.52
CA LYS A 51 -15.79 9.13 -20.74
C LYS A 51 -15.12 8.68 -19.43
N GLU A 52 -15.35 9.41 -18.34
CA GLU A 52 -14.87 9.01 -17.01
C GLU A 52 -15.55 7.73 -16.50
N GLN A 53 -16.85 7.58 -16.70
CA GLN A 53 -17.56 6.35 -16.36
C GLN A 53 -17.04 5.14 -17.15
N GLU A 54 -16.72 5.33 -18.43
CA GLU A 54 -16.12 4.28 -19.25
C GLU A 54 -14.72 3.88 -18.73
N ARG A 55 -13.89 4.86 -18.36
CA ARG A 55 -12.58 4.62 -17.74
C ARG A 55 -12.70 3.85 -16.42
N LEU A 56 -13.66 4.20 -15.57
CA LEU A 56 -13.92 3.50 -14.31
C LEU A 56 -14.34 2.05 -14.56
N ARG A 57 -15.28 1.81 -15.48
CA ARG A 57 -15.69 0.43 -15.83
C ARG A 57 -14.56 -0.38 -16.42
N GLU A 58 -13.69 0.21 -17.23
CA GLU A 58 -12.54 -0.49 -17.79
C GLU A 58 -11.51 -0.85 -16.72
N ALA A 59 -11.25 0.07 -15.77
CA ALA A 59 -10.37 -0.19 -14.63
C ALA A 59 -10.94 -1.33 -13.76
N GLU A 60 -12.22 -1.29 -13.43
CA GLU A 60 -12.92 -2.33 -12.68
C GLU A 60 -12.88 -3.68 -13.41
N ALA A 61 -13.10 -3.70 -14.72
CA ALA A 61 -13.02 -4.92 -15.52
C ALA A 61 -11.59 -5.52 -15.55
N ARG A 62 -10.55 -4.68 -15.56
CA ARG A 62 -9.16 -5.14 -15.43
C ARG A 62 -8.89 -5.70 -14.05
N GLU A 63 -9.34 -5.03 -13.00
CA GLU A 63 -9.22 -5.48 -11.62
C GLU A 63 -9.92 -6.82 -11.41
N ALA A 64 -11.18 -6.95 -11.81
CA ALA A 64 -11.95 -8.20 -11.71
C ALA A 64 -11.28 -9.37 -12.44
N ARG A 65 -10.60 -9.14 -13.57
CA ARG A 65 -9.82 -10.18 -14.27
C ARG A 65 -8.61 -10.64 -13.46
N LEU A 66 -7.91 -9.72 -12.81
CA LEU A 66 -6.78 -10.03 -11.95
C LEU A 66 -7.22 -10.77 -10.69
N GLU A 67 -8.29 -10.30 -10.05
CA GLU A 67 -8.90 -10.97 -8.90
C GLU A 67 -9.37 -12.39 -9.24
N ALA A 68 -10.10 -12.56 -10.35
CA ALA A 68 -10.54 -13.88 -10.80
C ALA A 68 -9.36 -14.83 -11.06
N ARG A 69 -8.25 -14.31 -11.62
CA ARG A 69 -7.03 -15.10 -11.80
C ARG A 69 -6.42 -15.50 -10.46
N LEU A 70 -6.33 -14.58 -9.50
CA LEU A 70 -5.81 -14.85 -8.16
C LEU A 70 -6.66 -15.90 -7.44
N VAL A 71 -7.98 -15.74 -7.43
CA VAL A 71 -8.93 -16.71 -6.85
C VAL A 71 -8.79 -18.08 -7.50
N LYS A 72 -8.59 -18.14 -8.82
CA LYS A 72 -8.35 -19.40 -9.54
C LYS A 72 -7.05 -20.07 -9.10
N LEU A 73 -5.96 -19.32 -8.94
CA LEU A 73 -4.69 -19.86 -8.43
C LEU A 73 -4.83 -20.38 -7.00
N LEU A 74 -5.47 -19.59 -6.11
CA LEU A 74 -5.71 -20.00 -4.73
C LEU A 74 -6.61 -21.24 -4.65
N SER A 75 -7.64 -21.32 -5.50
CA SER A 75 -8.52 -22.48 -5.59
C SER A 75 -7.79 -23.72 -6.11
N GLN A 76 -6.87 -23.57 -7.07
CA GLN A 76 -6.03 -24.68 -7.55
C GLN A 76 -5.10 -25.19 -6.45
N HIS A 77 -4.48 -24.29 -5.68
CA HIS A 77 -3.61 -24.68 -4.56
C HIS A 77 -4.40 -25.40 -3.44
N ASN A 78 -5.61 -24.92 -3.12
CA ASN A 78 -6.47 -25.55 -2.12
C ASN A 78 -7.03 -26.91 -2.59
N LYS A 79 -7.34 -27.09 -3.88
CA LYS A 79 -7.78 -28.38 -4.43
C LYS A 79 -6.62 -29.38 -4.57
N ALA A 80 -5.43 -28.92 -4.96
CA ALA A 80 -4.21 -29.74 -4.99
C ALA A 80 -3.80 -30.23 -3.59
N GLY A 81 -4.10 -29.47 -2.53
CA GLY A 81 -3.92 -29.91 -1.16
C GLY A 81 -4.80 -31.10 -0.73
N ILE A 82 -5.96 -31.29 -1.36
CA ILE A 82 -6.93 -32.34 -1.00
C ILE A 82 -6.78 -33.59 -1.88
N GLN A 83 -6.49 -33.42 -3.18
CA GLN A 83 -6.47 -34.51 -4.16
C GLN A 83 -5.13 -35.28 -4.27
N TRP A 84 -4.07 -34.83 -3.61
CA TRP A 84 -2.79 -35.55 -3.59
C TRP A 84 -2.73 -36.73 -2.61
N SER A 85 -3.84 -37.06 -1.95
CA SER A 85 -3.90 -38.14 -0.96
C SER A 85 -4.24 -39.52 -1.55
N THR A 86 -4.62 -39.67 -2.82
CA THR A 86 -5.22 -40.95 -3.30
C THR A 86 -4.73 -41.53 -4.64
N SER A 87 -3.78 -40.94 -5.37
CA SER A 87 -3.24 -41.58 -6.59
C SER A 87 -1.74 -41.86 -6.48
N GLY A 88 -1.39 -43.13 -6.25
CA GLY A 88 -0.04 -43.66 -6.11
C GLY A 88 0.82 -43.64 -7.37
N THR A 89 1.05 -42.46 -7.96
CA THR A 89 2.20 -42.24 -8.84
C THR A 89 3.25 -41.50 -8.03
N LYS A 90 4.45 -42.09 -7.92
CA LYS A 90 5.60 -41.57 -7.19
C LYS A 90 6.09 -40.26 -7.82
N ARG A 91 5.37 -39.14 -7.64
CA ARG A 91 5.96 -37.83 -7.88
C ARG A 91 6.90 -37.55 -6.72
N LYS A 92 8.17 -37.38 -7.11
CA LYS A 92 9.32 -37.15 -6.24
C LYS A 92 8.94 -36.09 -5.21
N SER A 93 8.91 -36.49 -3.93
CA SER A 93 8.70 -35.62 -2.77
C SER A 93 9.41 -34.27 -2.94
N PRO A 94 8.81 -33.15 -2.48
CA PRO A 94 9.47 -31.85 -2.44
C PRO A 94 10.90 -32.01 -1.92
N ARG A 95 11.87 -31.57 -2.74
CA ARG A 95 13.33 -31.67 -2.57
C ARG A 95 13.76 -32.14 -1.18
N THR A 96 13.82 -33.45 -0.97
CA THR A 96 14.38 -34.01 0.26
C THR A 96 15.84 -33.58 0.38
N LYS A 97 16.29 -33.27 1.60
CA LYS A 97 17.70 -32.94 1.90
C LYS A 97 18.68 -33.91 1.22
N ALA A 98 18.40 -35.21 1.26
CA ALA A 98 19.20 -36.24 0.61
C ALA A 98 19.23 -36.19 -0.93
N ARG A 99 18.22 -35.61 -1.58
CA ARG A 99 18.21 -35.41 -3.05
C ARG A 99 19.05 -34.18 -3.41
N VAL A 100 18.89 -33.10 -2.66
CA VAL A 100 19.68 -31.86 -2.87
C VAL A 100 21.17 -32.13 -2.63
N LEU A 101 21.50 -32.85 -1.55
CA LEU A 101 22.89 -33.23 -1.27
C LEU A 101 23.47 -34.04 -2.42
N ARG A 102 22.77 -35.07 -2.90
CA ARG A 102 23.20 -35.89 -4.05
C ARG A 102 23.37 -35.09 -5.33
N GLU A 103 22.46 -34.18 -5.64
CA GLU A 103 22.52 -33.32 -6.82
C GLU A 103 23.78 -32.44 -6.79
N ILE A 104 24.06 -31.79 -5.66
CA ILE A 104 25.28 -30.97 -5.48
C ILE A 104 26.55 -31.83 -5.58
N THR A 105 26.54 -33.06 -5.04
CA THR A 105 27.71 -33.96 -5.14
C THR A 105 27.91 -34.47 -6.56
N SER A 106 26.84 -34.77 -7.29
CA SER A 106 26.88 -35.19 -8.71
C SER A 106 27.54 -34.11 -9.58
N TYR A 107 27.09 -32.86 -9.45
CA TYR A 107 27.66 -31.75 -10.23
C TYR A 107 29.16 -31.55 -9.99
N ARG A 108 29.62 -31.77 -8.75
CA ARG A 108 31.05 -31.70 -8.40
C ARG A 108 31.87 -32.87 -8.96
N GLU A 109 31.27 -34.05 -9.13
CA GLU A 109 31.95 -35.25 -9.65
C GLU A 109 31.94 -35.29 -11.18
N GLU A 110 30.90 -34.74 -11.81
CA GLU A 110 30.75 -34.69 -13.27
C GLU A 110 31.47 -33.49 -13.92
N SER A 111 31.84 -32.46 -13.14
CA SER A 111 32.57 -31.30 -13.65
C SER A 111 34.08 -31.45 -13.43
N GLU A 112 34.81 -31.76 -14.52
CA GLU A 112 36.27 -31.89 -14.52
C GLU A 112 37.01 -30.52 -14.52
N ASP A 113 36.29 -29.41 -14.71
CA ASP A 113 36.83 -28.05 -14.89
C ASP A 113 36.41 -27.07 -13.76
N ASP A 114 36.02 -27.59 -12.58
CA ASP A 114 35.63 -26.76 -11.45
C ASP A 114 36.85 -26.11 -10.78
N SER A 115 36.82 -24.78 -10.66
CA SER A 115 37.81 -24.04 -9.89
C SER A 115 37.83 -24.49 -8.41
N GLU A 116 38.98 -24.33 -7.75
CA GLU A 116 39.13 -24.67 -6.32
C GLU A 116 38.09 -23.96 -5.43
N GLU A 117 37.73 -22.72 -5.79
CA GLU A 117 36.71 -21.93 -5.12
C GLU A 117 35.31 -22.57 -5.20
N VAL A 118 34.91 -23.07 -6.38
CA VAL A 118 33.63 -23.76 -6.57
C VAL A 118 33.58 -25.06 -5.77
N ARG A 119 34.69 -25.82 -5.72
CA ARG A 119 34.78 -27.05 -4.92
C ARG A 119 34.65 -26.76 -3.42
N GLU A 120 35.30 -25.70 -2.93
CA GLU A 120 35.19 -25.28 -1.53
C GLU A 120 33.76 -24.80 -1.20
N GLU A 121 33.17 -23.97 -2.05
CA GLU A 121 31.82 -23.43 -1.87
C GLU A 121 30.76 -24.54 -1.88
N ALA A 122 30.83 -25.48 -2.82
CA ALA A 122 29.94 -26.64 -2.86
C ALA A 122 30.05 -27.48 -1.58
N GLY A 123 31.27 -27.66 -1.06
CA GLY A 123 31.51 -28.30 0.25
C GLY A 123 30.90 -27.52 1.41
N ARG A 124 31.05 -26.20 1.44
CA ARG A 124 30.44 -25.31 2.45
C ARG A 124 28.92 -25.39 2.42
N LEU A 125 28.31 -25.42 1.23
CA LEU A 125 26.87 -25.52 1.02
C LEU A 125 26.31 -26.86 1.52
N VAL A 126 26.99 -27.98 1.19
CA VAL A 126 26.66 -29.31 1.72
C VAL A 126 26.68 -29.31 3.24
N ALA A 127 27.77 -28.81 3.86
CA ALA A 127 27.91 -28.76 5.31
C ALA A 127 26.83 -27.87 5.97
N ALA A 128 26.48 -26.74 5.36
CA ALA A 128 25.42 -25.85 5.85
C ALA A 128 24.03 -26.53 5.81
N ILE A 129 23.72 -27.22 4.71
CA ILE A 129 22.48 -28.00 4.55
C ILE A 129 22.44 -29.14 5.58
N GLU A 130 23.57 -29.80 5.82
CA GLU A 130 23.70 -30.87 6.82
C GLU A 130 23.53 -30.39 8.26
N LYS A 131 24.14 -29.26 8.60
CA LYS A 131 24.07 -28.64 9.93
C LYS A 131 22.69 -28.04 10.26
N ARG A 132 21.90 -27.66 9.26
CA ARG A 132 20.52 -27.19 9.47
C ARG A 132 19.70 -28.27 10.18
N LYS A 133 19.21 -27.96 11.39
CA LYS A 133 18.47 -28.88 12.28
C LYS A 133 17.21 -29.42 11.59
N GLY A 134 17.25 -30.69 11.21
CA GLY A 134 16.12 -31.60 11.00
C GLY A 134 16.43 -32.91 11.72
N LYS A 135 15.41 -33.69 12.10
CA LYS A 135 15.47 -34.86 13.00
C LYS A 135 16.70 -35.75 12.72
N LYS A 136 17.79 -35.54 13.48
CA LYS A 136 18.97 -36.40 13.42
C LYS A 136 18.54 -37.79 13.88
N ARG A 137 18.67 -38.79 13.01
CA ARG A 137 18.92 -40.14 13.51
C ARG A 137 20.35 -40.09 14.01
N ILE A 138 20.48 -40.19 15.33
CA ILE A 138 21.73 -40.53 16.00
C ILE A 138 22.06 -41.92 15.50
N THR A 139 22.96 -42.00 14.51
CA THR A 139 23.68 -43.23 14.26
C THR A 139 24.86 -43.19 15.23
N GLU A 140 24.90 -44.16 16.13
CA GLU A 140 26.04 -44.45 16.99
C GLU A 140 27.28 -44.60 16.12
N ASP A 141 28.23 -43.66 16.21
CA ASP A 141 29.61 -43.96 16.56
C ASP A 141 30.39 -42.64 16.78
N GLU A 142 31.41 -42.71 17.62
CA GLU A 142 32.46 -41.71 17.86
C GLU A 142 32.12 -40.38 18.56
N GLY A 143 32.27 -40.41 19.90
CA GLY A 143 33.45 -39.76 20.49
C GLY A 143 33.45 -38.25 20.76
N ARG A 144 33.36 -37.90 22.05
CA ARG A 144 34.00 -36.73 22.75
C ARG A 144 33.48 -35.29 22.45
N ILE A 145 32.63 -34.81 23.38
CA ILE A 145 32.65 -33.52 24.15
C ILE A 145 33.76 -32.49 23.76
N PRO A 146 33.56 -31.13 23.74
CA PRO A 146 32.82 -30.36 24.78
C PRO A 146 31.86 -29.24 24.36
N LYS A 147 30.97 -28.96 25.32
CA LYS A 147 30.21 -27.71 25.50
C LYS A 147 31.17 -26.50 25.50
N VAL A 148 31.06 -25.63 24.52
CA VAL A 148 31.59 -24.26 24.57
C VAL A 148 30.42 -23.28 24.49
N ARG A 149 30.23 -22.54 25.58
CA ARG A 149 29.46 -21.29 25.61
C ARG A 149 30.14 -20.30 24.66
N SER A 150 29.45 -19.85 23.62
CA SER A 150 29.78 -18.59 22.95
C SER A 150 28.61 -17.63 23.08
N VAL A 151 28.91 -16.57 23.83
CA VAL A 151 28.14 -15.36 24.06
C VAL A 151 28.49 -14.36 22.95
N ARG A 152 27.50 -13.55 22.52
CA ARG A 152 27.57 -12.39 21.59
C ARG A 152 27.73 -12.83 20.12
N LYS A 153 27.15 -12.17 19.11
CA LYS A 153 27.29 -10.74 18.78
C LYS A 153 26.44 -10.49 17.51
N GLY A 154 25.91 -9.27 17.36
CA GLY A 154 24.91 -8.93 16.36
C GLY A 154 25.31 -9.15 14.90
N MET A 155 24.30 -9.50 14.09
CA MET A 155 24.35 -9.42 12.64
C MET A 155 24.23 -7.95 12.25
N ARG A 156 25.35 -7.33 11.92
CA ARG A 156 25.36 -6.28 10.89
C ARG A 156 25.34 -7.03 9.57
N GLU A 157 24.28 -6.82 8.79
CA GLU A 157 24.23 -7.24 7.40
C GLU A 157 25.07 -6.24 6.60
N ASP A 158 26.13 -6.72 5.97
CA ASP A 158 26.83 -6.00 4.91
C ASP A 158 25.91 -5.96 3.68
N PRO A 159 25.60 -4.79 3.11
CA PRO A 159 24.91 -4.72 1.83
C PRO A 159 25.86 -5.15 0.71
N VAL A 160 25.45 -6.18 -0.02
CA VAL A 160 26.07 -6.66 -1.25
C VAL A 160 26.17 -5.49 -2.24
N ARG A 161 27.40 -5.13 -2.64
CA ARG A 161 27.67 -4.24 -3.78
C ARG A 161 27.21 -4.95 -5.05
N ILE A 162 26.12 -4.46 -5.65
CA ILE A 162 25.77 -4.75 -7.04
C ILE A 162 26.35 -3.59 -7.84
N GLU A 163 27.40 -3.88 -8.61
CA GLU A 163 27.82 -3.03 -9.72
C GLU A 163 26.81 -3.26 -10.85
N GLU A 164 25.89 -2.30 -11.05
CA GLU A 164 25.07 -2.21 -12.25
C GLU A 164 25.56 -1.01 -13.08
N GLU A 165 26.24 -1.37 -14.15
CA GLU A 165 26.70 -0.55 -15.24
C GLU A 165 25.51 -0.06 -16.08
N GLU A 166 25.43 1.28 -16.15
CA GLU A 166 24.91 2.13 -17.23
C GLU A 166 23.45 2.07 -17.71
N GLU A 167 22.94 3.30 -17.83
CA GLU A 167 21.93 3.78 -18.78
C GLU A 167 20.45 3.87 -18.33
N GLU A 168 20.07 5.12 -18.06
CA GLU A 168 18.78 5.74 -18.41
C GLU A 168 17.52 5.29 -17.64
N VAL A 169 17.16 6.09 -16.63
CA VAL A 169 15.90 6.87 -16.54
C VAL A 169 15.89 7.52 -15.15
N ARG A 170 16.13 8.83 -15.13
CA ARG A 170 16.14 9.64 -13.91
C ARG A 170 14.72 9.75 -13.37
N THR A 171 14.32 8.80 -12.53
CA THR A 171 13.14 8.97 -11.66
C THR A 171 13.49 10.07 -10.66
N PRO A 172 12.62 11.07 -10.41
CA PRO A 172 12.82 11.99 -9.29
C PRO A 172 12.97 11.17 -8.01
N PRO A 173 13.95 11.50 -7.14
CA PRO A 173 14.13 10.78 -5.89
C PRO A 173 12.81 10.77 -5.12
N ARG A 174 12.34 9.59 -4.74
CA ARG A 174 11.26 9.47 -3.75
C ARG A 174 11.75 10.21 -2.52
N ASP A 175 10.96 11.19 -2.07
CA ASP A 175 11.19 11.84 -0.79
C ASP A 175 11.32 10.74 0.28
N VAL A 176 12.51 10.62 0.85
CA VAL A 176 12.83 9.71 1.95
C VAL A 176 12.17 10.29 3.20
N LYS A 177 10.86 10.18 3.29
CA LYS A 177 10.06 10.51 4.48
C LYS A 177 9.43 9.27 5.13
N ASP A 178 9.58 8.09 4.53
CA ASP A 178 8.92 6.86 4.98
C ASP A 178 9.69 6.10 6.08
N GLU A 179 10.95 6.43 6.37
CA GLU A 179 11.70 5.74 7.43
C GLU A 179 11.15 6.04 8.83
N ASP A 180 10.66 7.26 9.06
CA ASP A 180 10.10 7.68 10.36
C ASP A 180 8.72 7.04 10.60
N ASP A 181 7.89 6.93 9.56
CA ASP A 181 6.53 6.37 9.67
C ASP A 181 6.54 4.85 9.94
N GLN A 182 7.51 4.13 9.35
CA GLN A 182 7.71 2.71 9.64
C GLN A 182 8.11 2.49 11.11
N GLY A 183 8.95 3.36 11.67
CA GLY A 183 9.35 3.31 13.08
C GLY A 183 8.19 3.54 14.05
N ILE A 184 7.25 4.43 13.71
CA ILE A 184 6.05 4.68 14.52
C ILE A 184 5.14 3.44 14.55
N LEU A 185 4.92 2.81 13.39
CA LEU A 185 4.07 1.62 13.30
C LEU A 185 4.65 0.46 14.11
N ASP A 186 5.96 0.22 14.00
CA ASP A 186 6.63 -0.84 14.75
C ASP A 186 6.56 -0.60 16.26
N PHE A 187 6.74 0.65 16.71
CA PHE A 187 6.57 1.05 18.11
C PHE A 187 5.14 0.78 18.62
N VAL A 188 4.13 1.18 17.84
CA VAL A 188 2.71 1.00 18.19
C VAL A 188 2.36 -0.49 18.31
N ILE A 189 2.83 -1.31 17.36
CA ILE A 189 2.60 -2.77 17.35
C ILE A 189 3.27 -3.42 18.57
N GLU A 190 4.54 -3.09 18.84
CA GLU A 190 5.26 -3.64 19.98
C GLU A 190 4.61 -3.24 21.32
N LEU A 191 4.24 -1.97 21.45
CA LEU A 191 3.59 -1.47 22.67
C LEU A 191 2.22 -2.14 22.90
N HIS A 192 1.43 -2.31 21.84
CA HIS A 192 0.16 -3.02 21.91
C HIS A 192 0.34 -4.47 22.40
N ARG A 193 1.33 -5.18 21.85
CA ARG A 193 1.69 -6.55 22.29
C ARG A 193 2.05 -6.57 23.78
N HIS A 194 2.92 -5.66 24.21
CA HIS A 194 3.37 -5.60 25.61
C HIS A 194 2.23 -5.30 26.60
N LEU A 195 1.27 -4.44 26.23
CA LEU A 195 0.10 -4.15 27.07
C LEU A 195 -0.92 -5.30 27.06
N SER A 196 -1.03 -6.04 25.95
CA SER A 196 -1.89 -7.22 25.84
C SER A 196 -1.46 -8.38 26.74
N GLU A 197 -0.16 -8.46 27.07
CA GLU A 197 0.37 -9.46 28.01
C GLU A 197 0.11 -9.10 29.48
N LYS A 198 -0.14 -7.83 29.80
CA LYS A 198 -0.35 -7.37 31.19
C LYS A 198 -1.70 -7.78 31.75
N LYS A 199 -1.72 -8.04 33.06
CA LYS A 199 -2.94 -8.39 33.78
C LYS A 199 -3.85 -7.17 33.94
N VAL A 200 -5.16 -7.39 33.94
CA VAL A 200 -6.20 -6.35 34.17
C VAL A 200 -5.91 -5.38 35.33
N PRO A 201 -5.50 -5.83 36.54
CA PRO A 201 -5.18 -4.90 37.64
C PRO A 201 -3.99 -3.98 37.34
N GLU A 202 -3.02 -4.42 36.55
CA GLU A 202 -1.88 -3.59 36.14
C GLU A 202 -2.30 -2.57 35.09
N LEU A 203 -3.12 -2.99 34.13
CA LEU A 203 -3.70 -2.10 33.12
C LEU A 203 -4.55 -1.00 33.77
N ARG A 204 -5.38 -1.33 34.77
CA ARG A 204 -6.14 -0.33 35.54
C ARG A 204 -5.26 0.71 36.20
N LYS A 205 -4.13 0.30 36.79
CA LYS A 205 -3.15 1.22 37.39
C LYS A 205 -2.54 2.13 36.33
N LEU A 206 -2.27 1.62 35.13
CA LEU A 206 -1.74 2.41 34.03
C LEU A 206 -2.78 3.42 33.53
N CYS A 207 -4.02 3.00 33.30
CA CYS A 207 -5.11 3.90 32.90
C CYS A 207 -5.30 5.05 33.90
N ASN A 208 -5.35 4.75 35.20
CA ASN A 208 -5.50 5.78 36.23
C ASN A 208 -4.34 6.79 36.25
N ARG A 209 -3.11 6.36 35.94
CA ARG A 209 -1.94 7.27 35.87
C ARG A 209 -2.01 8.20 34.66
N GLU A 210 -2.52 7.69 33.54
CA GLU A 210 -2.64 8.43 32.29
C GLU A 210 -3.98 9.20 32.18
N GLY A 211 -4.84 9.13 33.21
CA GLY A 211 -6.15 9.79 33.23
C GLY A 211 -7.20 9.15 32.31
N ILE A 212 -7.03 7.87 31.95
CA ILE A 212 -7.91 7.12 31.05
C ILE A 212 -8.98 6.41 31.87
N GLU A 213 -10.25 6.57 31.49
CA GLU A 213 -11.37 5.87 32.13
C GLU A 213 -11.32 4.37 31.81
N TRP A 214 -11.48 3.53 32.84
CA TRP A 214 -11.44 2.09 32.64
C TRP A 214 -12.69 1.56 31.95
N SER A 215 -12.53 0.99 30.75
CA SER A 215 -13.61 0.39 29.97
C SER A 215 -13.38 -1.13 29.74
N LYS A 216 -13.46 -1.58 28.49
CA LYS A 216 -13.10 -2.95 28.08
C LYS A 216 -11.59 -3.05 27.94
N ARG A 217 -11.02 -4.23 28.18
CA ARG A 217 -9.56 -4.45 28.16
C ARG A 217 -8.90 -3.93 26.88
N ASP A 218 -9.44 -4.32 25.72
CA ASP A 218 -8.83 -3.96 24.43
C ASP A 218 -8.97 -2.47 24.12
N THR A 219 -10.09 -1.85 24.50
CA THR A 219 -10.31 -0.40 24.38
C THR A 219 -9.30 0.37 25.24
N ALA A 220 -9.15 -0.01 26.51
CA ALA A 220 -8.20 0.59 27.42
C ALA A 220 -6.74 0.43 26.96
N ILE A 221 -6.40 -0.73 26.37
CA ILE A 221 -5.08 -0.95 25.74
C ILE A 221 -4.89 0.00 24.56
N GLY A 222 -5.90 0.11 23.68
CA GLY A 222 -5.84 1.03 22.53
C GLY A 222 -5.64 2.49 22.94
N GLU A 223 -6.33 2.94 23.99
CA GLU A 223 -6.15 4.29 24.53
C GLU A 223 -4.78 4.51 25.16
N LEU A 224 -4.26 3.53 25.92
CA LEU A 224 -2.90 3.58 26.46
C LEU A 224 -1.84 3.64 25.36
N VAL A 225 -2.00 2.85 24.29
CA VAL A 225 -1.11 2.89 23.12
C VAL A 225 -1.15 4.27 22.47
N LYS A 226 -2.34 4.82 22.23
CA LYS A 226 -2.51 6.17 21.66
C LYS A 226 -1.85 7.24 22.52
N CYS A 227 -2.07 7.24 23.83
CA CYS A 227 -1.44 8.20 24.75
C CYS A 227 0.09 8.11 24.71
N LYS A 228 0.66 6.91 24.77
CA LYS A 228 2.12 6.71 24.71
C LYS A 228 2.72 7.07 23.36
N ALA A 229 2.08 6.69 22.26
CA ALA A 229 2.50 7.05 20.91
C ALA A 229 2.43 8.57 20.70
N LYS A 230 1.38 9.23 21.20
CA LYS A 230 1.28 10.69 21.18
C LYS A 230 2.37 11.37 22.02
N LEU A 231 2.79 10.79 23.15
CA LEU A 231 3.91 11.34 23.92
C LEU A 231 5.26 11.14 23.22
N ALA A 232 5.44 10.02 22.52
CA ALA A 232 6.69 9.70 21.83
C ALA A 232 6.84 10.45 20.48
N TYR A 233 5.73 10.63 19.74
CA TYR A 233 5.73 11.14 18.36
C TYR A 233 4.76 12.31 18.12
N GLY A 234 3.98 12.73 19.12
CA GLY A 234 2.98 13.79 18.95
C GLY A 234 3.56 15.20 18.77
N GLY A 235 4.88 15.39 18.97
CA GLY A 235 5.58 16.63 18.61
C GLY A 235 5.55 16.95 17.11
N PHE A 236 5.21 15.98 16.26
CA PHE A 236 5.05 16.16 14.81
C PHE A 236 3.63 16.57 14.40
N ALA A 237 2.62 16.32 15.22
CA ALA A 237 1.20 16.53 14.86
C ALA A 237 0.69 17.96 15.13
N GLU A 238 1.31 18.73 16.02
CA GLU A 238 0.86 20.12 16.32
C GLU A 238 1.24 21.14 15.24
N LYS A 239 2.13 20.81 14.30
CA LYS A 239 2.46 21.71 13.17
C LYS A 239 1.63 21.45 11.92
N GLY A 240 0.86 20.37 11.88
CA GLY A 240 -0.04 20.02 10.78
C GLY A 240 -1.48 20.07 11.25
N ASN A 241 -2.05 21.27 11.32
CA ASN A 241 -3.43 21.50 11.71
C ASN A 241 -4.37 20.85 10.66
N VAL A 242 -4.76 19.59 10.88
CA VAL A 242 -5.71 18.85 10.04
C VAL A 242 -7.15 19.35 10.20
N ALA A 243 -7.35 20.44 10.95
CA ALA A 243 -8.63 21.07 11.20
C ALA A 243 -9.29 21.67 9.93
N HIS A 244 -8.56 21.87 8.83
CA HIS A 244 -9.13 22.44 7.59
C HIS A 244 -9.75 21.38 6.64
N LEU A 245 -9.68 20.08 6.96
CA LEU A 245 -10.21 19.01 6.10
C LEU A 245 -11.63 18.55 6.46
N PHE A 246 -12.23 19.10 7.52
CA PHE A 246 -13.56 18.71 8.00
C PHE A 246 -14.49 19.88 8.34
N GLU A 247 -14.32 21.04 7.69
CA GLU A 247 -15.37 22.07 7.68
C GLU A 247 -16.05 22.08 6.30
N ASN A 248 -17.32 21.68 6.31
CA ASN A 248 -18.30 21.87 5.24
C ASN A 248 -18.72 23.34 5.14
#